data_AF-A0A248UCM7-F1
#
_entry.id   AF-A0A248UCM7-F1
#
_cell.length_a   1.000
_cell.length_b   1.000
_cell.length_c   1.000
_cell.angle_alpha   90.00
_cell.angle_beta   90.00
_cell.angle_gamma   90.00
#
_symmetry.space_group_name_H-M   'P 1'
#
loop_
_entity.id
_entity.type
_entity.pdbx_description
1 polymer ?
#
loop_
_entity_poly.entity_id
_entity_poly.type
_entity_poly.pdbx_seq_one_letter_code
_entity_poly.pdbx_strand_id
1 'polypeptide(L)'
;MGTFLLGHLAALDLDALHILKDRVSNDDDWRVQEILAKAFDQFCRDTGYEAALPIIRDWLSAAIPNTRRAVTEGLRIWTARPYFRDRPAVAVGLLSAQRREESEYLRKSVGNALRDISKKHPELVRQETANWDLAARGVQEVYKLARRFIAD
;
A
#
# COMPACT_ATOMS: atom_id res chain seq x y z
N MET A 1 6.02 -21.04 -3.31
CA MET A 1 4.71 -21.72 -3.32
C MET A 1 3.95 -21.53 -2.00
N GLY A 2 4.60 -21.67 -0.83
CA GLY A 2 3.93 -21.51 0.48
C GLY A 2 3.20 -20.18 0.68
N THR A 3 3.83 -19.04 0.38
CA THR A 3 3.21 -17.70 0.53
C THR A 3 1.93 -17.52 -0.27
N PHE A 4 1.84 -18.14 -1.46
CA PHE A 4 0.65 -18.05 -2.30
C PHE A 4 -0.53 -18.82 -1.67
N LEU A 5 -0.27 -20.00 -1.11
CA LEU A 5 -1.29 -20.79 -0.41
C LEU A 5 -1.80 -20.05 0.83
N LEU A 6 -0.89 -19.44 1.60
CA LEU A 6 -1.26 -18.64 2.78
C LEU A 6 -2.19 -17.48 2.41
N GLY A 7 -1.98 -16.80 1.28
CA GLY A 7 -2.87 -15.74 0.81
C GLY A 7 -4.32 -16.17 0.57
N HIS A 8 -4.54 -17.39 0.07
CA HIS A 8 -5.88 -17.94 -0.17
C HIS A 8 -6.55 -18.44 1.12
N LEU A 9 -5.74 -18.80 2.12
CA LEU A 9 -6.23 -19.26 3.42
C LEU A 9 -6.47 -18.10 4.39
N ALA A 10 -5.77 -16.97 4.21
CA ALA A 10 -5.76 -15.86 5.17
C ALA A 10 -7.14 -15.24 5.47
N ALA A 11 -8.11 -15.36 4.56
CA ALA A 11 -9.48 -14.90 4.81
C ALA A 11 -10.29 -15.84 5.73
N LEU A 12 -9.87 -17.11 5.83
CA LEU A 12 -10.52 -18.17 6.61
C LEU A 12 -9.71 -18.56 7.86
N ASP A 13 -8.42 -18.26 7.87
CA ASP A 13 -7.45 -18.65 8.89
C ASP A 13 -6.57 -17.47 9.29
N LEU A 14 -6.76 -16.98 10.52
CA LEU A 14 -5.98 -15.88 11.07
C LEU A 14 -4.51 -16.25 11.28
N ASP A 15 -4.19 -17.53 11.50
CA ASP A 15 -2.80 -17.95 11.65
C ASP A 15 -2.05 -17.82 10.32
N ALA A 16 -2.71 -18.11 9.20
CA ALA A 16 -2.14 -17.86 7.88
C ALA A 16 -1.82 -16.36 7.67
N LEU A 17 -2.72 -15.46 8.12
CA LEU A 17 -2.51 -14.02 8.05
C LEU A 17 -1.35 -13.57 8.96
N HIS A 18 -1.23 -14.12 10.17
CA HIS A 18 -0.10 -13.85 11.08
C HIS A 18 1.23 -14.34 10.50
N ILE A 19 1.27 -15.51 9.88
CA ILE A 19 2.47 -16.02 9.22
C ILE A 19 2.89 -15.08 8.08
N LEU A 20 1.95 -14.60 7.27
CA LEU A 20 2.24 -13.60 6.23
C LEU A 20 2.82 -12.31 6.84
N LYS A 21 2.18 -11.79 7.90
CA LYS A 21 2.54 -10.52 8.54
C LYS A 21 3.88 -10.55 9.25
N ASP A 22 4.17 -11.62 9.99
CA ASP A 22 5.27 -11.65 10.98
C ASP A 22 6.43 -12.54 10.56
N ARG A 23 6.22 -13.51 9.66
CA ARG A 23 7.30 -14.39 9.16
C ARG A 23 7.70 -14.05 7.74
N VAL A 24 6.75 -14.04 6.80
CA VAL A 24 7.06 -13.83 5.38
C VAL A 24 7.58 -12.42 5.11
N SER A 25 7.10 -11.42 5.86
CA SER A 25 7.59 -10.04 5.76
C SER A 25 9.08 -9.88 6.13
N ASN A 26 9.65 -10.81 6.89
CA ASN A 26 11.07 -10.84 7.25
C ASN A 26 11.94 -11.63 6.25
N ASP A 27 11.38 -12.16 5.17
CA ASP A 27 12.15 -12.89 4.15
C ASP A 27 13.05 -11.93 3.35
N ASP A 28 14.32 -12.29 3.19
CA ASP A 28 15.31 -11.46 2.49
C ASP A 28 15.15 -11.49 0.95
N ASP A 29 14.46 -12.49 0.39
CA ASP A 29 14.25 -12.56 -1.07
C ASP A 29 13.14 -11.58 -1.49
N TRP A 30 13.52 -10.57 -2.25
CA TRP A 30 12.60 -9.58 -2.82
C TRP A 30 11.46 -10.22 -3.63
N ARG A 31 11.68 -11.40 -4.25
CA ARG A 31 10.62 -12.13 -4.97
C ARG A 31 9.56 -12.66 -4.03
N VAL A 32 9.94 -13.09 -2.82
CA VAL A 32 9.00 -13.49 -1.77
C VAL A 32 8.18 -12.28 -1.33
N GLN A 33 8.81 -11.10 -1.22
CA GLN A 33 8.09 -9.86 -0.91
C GLN A 33 7.07 -9.45 -1.99
N GLU A 34 7.34 -9.71 -3.28
CA GLU A 34 6.34 -9.53 -4.33
C GLU A 34 5.16 -10.52 -4.19
N ILE A 35 5.43 -11.75 -3.78
CA ILE A 35 4.38 -12.75 -3.54
C ILE A 35 3.58 -12.36 -2.28
N LEU A 36 4.20 -11.81 -1.24
CA LEU A 36 3.53 -11.30 -0.05
C LEU A 36 2.53 -10.19 -0.40
N ALA A 37 2.94 -9.24 -1.24
CA ALA A 37 2.05 -8.17 -1.72
C ALA A 37 0.82 -8.74 -2.45
N LYS A 38 1.01 -9.74 -3.32
CA LYS A 38 -0.09 -10.42 -4.02
C LYS A 38 -0.97 -11.23 -3.08
N ALA A 39 -0.39 -11.91 -2.08
CA ALA A 39 -1.11 -12.66 -1.07
C ALA A 39 -1.99 -11.73 -0.22
N PHE A 40 -1.50 -10.53 0.11
CA PHE A 40 -2.27 -9.54 0.84
C PHE A 40 -3.44 -8.97 0.01
N ASP A 41 -3.24 -8.71 -1.29
CA ASP A 41 -4.35 -8.33 -2.18
C ASP A 41 -5.39 -9.45 -2.31
N GLN A 42 -4.95 -10.71 -2.37
CA GLN A 42 -5.85 -11.87 -2.37
C GLN A 42 -6.68 -11.95 -1.09
N PHE A 43 -6.07 -11.78 0.09
CA PHE A 43 -6.78 -11.67 1.37
C PHE A 43 -7.84 -10.56 1.34
N CYS A 44 -7.49 -9.37 0.86
CA CYS A 44 -8.43 -8.24 0.78
C CYS A 44 -9.57 -8.51 -0.19
N ARG A 45 -9.30 -9.20 -1.30
CA ARG A 45 -10.30 -9.61 -2.29
C ARG A 45 -11.30 -10.61 -1.70
N ASP A 46 -10.81 -11.62 -1.00
CA ASP A 46 -11.65 -12.69 -0.45
C ASP A 46 -12.45 -12.22 0.77
N THR A 47 -11.89 -11.30 1.56
CA THR A 47 -12.58 -10.67 2.70
C THR A 47 -13.55 -9.56 2.27
N GLY A 48 -13.26 -8.91 1.14
CA GLY A 48 -13.88 -7.64 0.73
C GLY A 48 -13.10 -6.44 1.26
N TYR A 49 -12.71 -5.52 0.37
CA TYR A 49 -11.80 -4.41 0.67
C TYR A 49 -12.29 -3.45 1.77
N GLU A 50 -13.61 -3.24 1.90
CA GLU A 50 -14.17 -2.45 3.01
C GLU A 50 -14.03 -3.18 4.36
N ALA A 51 -14.37 -4.48 4.38
CA ALA A 51 -14.26 -5.31 5.57
C ALA A 51 -12.79 -5.55 5.98
N ALA A 52 -11.87 -5.58 5.02
CA ALA A 52 -10.43 -5.70 5.25
C ALA A 52 -9.77 -4.41 5.77
N LEU A 53 -10.48 -3.27 5.80
CA LEU A 53 -9.92 -1.96 6.17
C LEU A 53 -9.23 -1.93 7.55
N PRO A 54 -9.73 -2.61 8.62
CA PRO A 54 -9.01 -2.71 9.89
C PRO A 54 -7.64 -3.37 9.74
N ILE A 55 -7.54 -4.47 8.98
CA ILE A 55 -6.28 -5.19 8.74
C ILE A 55 -5.34 -4.38 7.85
N ILE A 56 -5.86 -3.69 6.83
CA ILE A 56 -5.09 -2.75 6.01
C ILE A 56 -4.42 -1.70 6.88
N ARG A 57 -5.16 -1.09 7.81
CA ARG A 57 -4.62 -0.07 8.73
C ARG A 57 -3.59 -0.65 9.70
N ASP A 58 -3.88 -1.83 10.26
CA ASP A 58 -2.94 -2.54 11.13
C ASP A 58 -1.61 -2.82 10.42
N TRP A 59 -1.64 -3.37 9.21
CA TRP A 59 -0.43 -3.66 8.44
C TRP A 59 0.32 -2.40 8.02
N LEU A 60 -0.37 -1.30 7.69
CA LEU A 60 0.24 0.01 7.43
C LEU A 60 0.88 0.64 8.67
N SER A 61 0.54 0.18 9.87
CA SER A 61 1.15 0.61 11.13
C SER A 61 2.27 -0.32 11.63
N ALA A 62 2.53 -1.44 10.93
CA ALA A 62 3.50 -2.43 11.35
C ALA A 62 4.92 -1.85 11.39
N ALA A 63 5.72 -2.33 12.35
CA ALA A 63 7.12 -1.93 12.49
C ALA A 63 7.99 -2.42 11.31
N ILE A 64 7.63 -3.55 10.70
CA ILE A 64 8.37 -4.15 9.59
C ILE A 64 8.03 -3.40 8.29
N PRO A 65 9.01 -2.77 7.62
CA PRO A 65 8.75 -1.99 6.40
C PRO A 65 8.16 -2.83 5.27
N ASN A 66 8.55 -4.10 5.16
CA ASN A 66 8.03 -5.02 4.16
C ASN A 66 6.54 -5.33 4.35
N THR A 67 6.05 -5.39 5.59
CA THR A 67 4.61 -5.55 5.89
C THR A 67 3.82 -4.35 5.38
N ARG A 68 4.28 -3.12 5.68
CA ARG A 68 3.65 -1.90 5.15
C ARG A 68 3.68 -1.86 3.63
N ARG A 69 4.82 -2.25 3.05
CA ARG A 69 5.04 -2.27 1.60
C ARG A 69 4.17 -3.31 0.88
N ALA A 70 3.90 -4.45 1.49
CA ALA A 70 2.97 -5.44 0.94
C ALA A 70 1.58 -4.84 0.72
N VAL A 71 1.13 -3.97 1.63
CA VAL A 71 -0.13 -3.22 1.48
C VAL A 71 -0.04 -2.17 0.38
N THR A 72 0.96 -1.28 0.45
CA THR A 72 1.07 -0.16 -0.49
C THR A 72 1.22 -0.63 -1.94
N GLU A 73 1.95 -1.73 -2.14
CA GLU A 73 2.20 -2.33 -3.46
C GLU A 73 1.10 -3.27 -3.90
N GLY A 74 0.65 -4.18 -3.03
CA GLY A 74 -0.29 -5.25 -3.38
C GLY A 74 -1.63 -4.72 -3.89
N LEU A 75 -2.11 -3.61 -3.31
CA LEU A 75 -3.38 -3.02 -3.70
C LEU A 75 -3.28 -2.16 -4.97
N ARG A 76 -2.09 -1.96 -5.56
CA ARG A 76 -1.96 -1.17 -6.80
C ARG A 76 -2.70 -1.85 -7.97
N ILE A 77 -3.42 -1.12 -8.82
CA ILE A 77 -3.86 0.27 -8.66
C ILE A 77 -5.00 0.31 -7.62
N TRP A 78 -4.84 1.09 -6.54
CA TRP A 78 -5.76 1.10 -5.40
C TRP A 78 -7.19 1.44 -5.82
N THR A 79 -7.37 2.49 -6.62
CA THR A 79 -8.69 2.93 -7.11
C THR A 79 -9.28 2.05 -8.21
N ALA A 80 -8.64 0.93 -8.55
CA ALA A 80 -9.25 -0.13 -9.35
C ALA A 80 -9.91 -1.21 -8.48
N ARG A 81 -9.63 -1.24 -7.17
CA ARG A 81 -10.24 -2.20 -6.24
C ARG A 81 -11.63 -1.73 -5.81
N PRO A 82 -12.59 -2.65 -5.57
CA PRO A 82 -13.85 -2.34 -4.90
C PRO A 82 -13.62 -1.50 -3.62
N TYR A 83 -14.63 -0.73 -3.20
CA TYR A 83 -14.54 0.25 -2.11
C TYR A 83 -13.65 1.47 -2.43
N PHE A 84 -12.37 1.26 -2.76
CA PHE A 84 -11.44 2.35 -3.08
C PHE A 84 -11.74 3.05 -4.41
N ARG A 85 -12.32 2.33 -5.39
CA ARG A 85 -12.84 2.92 -6.62
C ARG A 85 -13.91 3.98 -6.34
N ASP A 86 -14.81 3.67 -5.41
CA ASP A 86 -15.96 4.52 -5.09
C ASP A 86 -15.60 5.55 -4.00
N ARG A 87 -14.53 5.32 -3.25
CA ARG A 87 -13.96 6.22 -2.22
C ARG A 87 -12.45 6.46 -2.40
N PRO A 88 -12.01 7.09 -3.50
CA PRO A 88 -10.59 7.28 -3.81
C PRO A 88 -9.83 8.10 -2.77
N ALA A 89 -10.50 9.03 -2.08
CA ALA A 89 -9.91 9.82 -1.00
C ALA A 89 -9.40 8.95 0.17
N VAL A 90 -10.04 7.81 0.45
CA VAL A 90 -9.59 6.88 1.50
C VAL A 90 -8.24 6.26 1.12
N ALA A 91 -8.08 5.84 -0.14
CA ALA A 91 -6.81 5.31 -0.62
C ALA A 91 -5.70 6.37 -0.57
N VAL A 92 -6.00 7.61 -1.01
CA VAL A 92 -5.06 8.73 -0.96
C VAL A 92 -4.61 9.01 0.47
N GLY A 93 -5.53 9.10 1.44
CA GLY A 93 -5.19 9.36 2.84
C GLY A 93 -4.38 8.24 3.50
N LEU A 94 -4.67 6.98 3.20
CA LEU A 94 -3.89 5.84 3.72
C LEU A 94 -2.45 5.85 3.18
N LEU A 95 -2.28 6.13 1.88
CA LEU A 95 -0.97 6.19 1.23
C LEU A 95 -0.18 7.43 1.67
N SER A 96 -0.82 8.61 1.75
CA SER A 96 -0.15 9.85 2.11
C SER A 96 0.35 9.86 3.56
N ALA A 97 -0.30 9.11 4.45
CA ALA A 97 0.18 8.89 5.81
C ALA A 97 1.59 8.25 5.84
N GLN A 98 1.95 7.47 4.81
CA GLN A 98 3.23 6.77 4.68
C GLN A 98 4.32 7.61 3.96
N ARG A 99 4.08 8.89 3.68
CA ARG A 99 4.98 9.74 2.87
C ARG A 99 6.37 10.00 3.50
N ARG A 100 6.52 9.80 4.81
CA ARG A 100 7.74 10.09 5.59
C ARG A 100 8.57 8.85 5.91
N GLU A 101 8.27 7.72 5.29
CA GLU A 101 8.92 6.45 5.58
C GLU A 101 10.43 6.49 5.33
N GLU A 102 11.21 5.88 6.23
CA GLU A 102 12.68 5.88 6.15
C GLU A 102 13.20 4.96 5.04
N SER A 103 12.48 3.86 4.78
CA SER A 103 12.78 2.93 3.70
C SER A 103 12.51 3.56 2.34
N GLU A 104 13.56 3.78 1.55
CA GLU A 104 13.45 4.22 0.14
C GLU A 104 12.55 3.28 -0.65
N TYR A 105 12.68 1.98 -0.36
CA TYR A 105 11.89 0.95 -0.99
C TYR A 105 10.38 1.18 -0.80
N LEU A 106 9.95 1.47 0.44
CA LEU A 106 8.56 1.78 0.77
C LEU A 106 8.12 3.13 0.17
N ARG A 107 8.96 4.17 0.24
CA ARG A 107 8.66 5.48 -0.36
C ARG A 107 8.36 5.39 -1.86
N LYS A 108 9.13 4.58 -2.61
CA LYS A 108 8.88 4.35 -4.05
C LYS A 108 7.52 3.69 -4.29
N SER A 109 7.13 2.71 -3.48
CA SER A 109 5.81 2.08 -3.57
C SER A 109 4.68 3.09 -3.30
N VAL A 110 4.80 3.88 -2.23
CA VAL A 110 3.82 4.95 -1.89
C VAL A 110 3.69 5.96 -3.01
N GLY A 111 4.81 6.50 -3.51
CA GLY A 111 4.82 7.49 -4.58
C GLY A 111 4.22 6.95 -5.88
N ASN A 112 4.53 5.70 -6.24
CA ASN A 112 3.95 5.06 -7.42
C ASN A 112 2.46 4.73 -7.26
N ALA A 113 2.02 4.32 -6.08
CA ALA A 113 0.59 4.10 -5.81
C ALA A 113 -0.20 5.41 -5.95
N LEU A 114 0.29 6.51 -5.39
CA LEU A 114 -0.32 7.85 -5.57
C LEU A 114 -0.26 8.32 -7.03
N ARG A 115 0.83 8.03 -7.74
CA ARG A 115 0.96 8.32 -9.18
C ARG A 115 -0.06 7.56 -10.01
N ASP A 116 -0.38 6.32 -9.65
CA ASP A 116 -1.40 5.54 -10.36
C ASP A 116 -2.79 6.13 -10.12
N ILE A 117 -3.06 6.62 -8.90
CA ILE A 117 -4.30 7.34 -8.57
C ILE A 117 -4.38 8.67 -9.33
N SER A 118 -3.29 9.44 -9.42
CA SER A 118 -3.30 10.79 -10.03
C SER A 118 -3.62 10.78 -11.53
N LYS A 119 -3.43 9.64 -12.22
CA LYS A 119 -3.87 9.47 -13.63
C LYS A 119 -5.38 9.61 -13.82
N LYS A 120 -6.19 9.26 -12.81
CA LYS A 120 -7.67 9.34 -12.85
C LYS A 120 -8.25 10.36 -11.89
N HIS A 121 -7.56 10.62 -10.78
CA HIS A 121 -7.99 11.56 -9.75
C HIS A 121 -6.88 12.58 -9.45
N PRO A 122 -6.45 13.37 -10.46
CA PRO A 122 -5.33 14.31 -10.30
C PRO A 122 -5.59 15.36 -9.23
N GLU A 123 -6.84 15.86 -9.13
CA GLU A 123 -7.19 16.90 -8.16
C GLU A 123 -7.09 16.42 -6.72
N LEU A 124 -7.50 15.17 -6.42
CA LEU A 124 -7.37 14.61 -5.08
C LEU A 124 -5.91 14.54 -4.64
N VAL A 125 -5.03 14.05 -5.52
CA VAL A 125 -3.60 13.96 -5.23
C VAL A 125 -2.96 15.36 -5.18
N ARG A 126 -3.42 16.30 -6.01
CA ARG A 126 -2.97 17.70 -5.97
C ARG A 126 -3.28 18.34 -4.61
N GLN A 127 -4.52 18.24 -4.15
CA GLN A 127 -4.97 18.80 -2.88
C GLN A 127 -4.24 18.16 -1.69
N GLU A 128 -4.14 16.82 -1.67
CA GLU A 128 -3.44 16.10 -0.61
C GLU A 128 -1.98 16.55 -0.50
N THR A 129 -1.30 16.69 -1.65
CA THR A 129 0.14 17.01 -1.69
C THR A 129 0.45 18.50 -1.55
N ALA A 130 -0.53 19.40 -1.66
CA ALA A 130 -0.32 20.85 -1.67
C ALA A 130 0.34 21.37 -0.37
N ASN A 131 0.04 20.72 0.76
CA ASN A 131 0.49 21.15 2.09
C ASN A 131 1.62 20.28 2.64
N TRP A 132 2.26 19.47 1.80
CA TRP A 132 3.36 18.63 2.25
C TRP A 132 4.62 19.45 2.53
N ASP A 133 5.21 19.26 3.70
CA ASP A 133 6.54 19.76 4.01
C ASP A 133 7.59 18.99 3.18
N LEU A 134 8.08 19.62 2.12
CA LEU A 134 9.08 19.03 1.20
C LEU A 134 10.51 19.06 1.78
N ALA A 135 10.75 19.81 2.86
CA ALA A 135 12.03 19.79 3.55
C ALA A 135 12.16 18.55 4.47
N ALA A 136 11.03 17.94 4.87
CA ALA A 136 11.03 16.70 5.61
C ALA A 136 11.67 15.56 4.80
N ARG A 137 12.55 14.80 5.46
CA ARG A 137 13.32 13.71 4.86
C ARG A 137 12.41 12.73 4.09
N GLY A 138 12.77 12.44 2.84
CA GLY A 138 12.07 11.48 1.99
C GLY A 138 10.77 11.99 1.34
N VAL A 139 10.13 13.04 1.87
CA VAL A 139 8.83 13.52 1.36
C VAL A 139 8.95 14.06 -0.06
N GLN A 140 10.04 14.75 -0.39
CA GLN A 140 10.28 15.28 -1.74
C GLN A 140 10.33 14.17 -2.81
N GLU A 141 10.87 12.99 -2.48
CA GLU A 141 10.94 11.84 -3.39
C GLU A 141 9.53 11.33 -3.73
N VAL A 142 8.72 11.11 -2.69
CA VAL A 142 7.33 10.66 -2.82
C VAL A 142 6.50 11.69 -3.59
N TYR A 143 6.67 12.98 -3.28
CA TYR A 143 5.99 14.09 -3.95
C TYR A 143 6.25 14.11 -5.46
N LYS A 144 7.53 14.00 -5.86
CA LYS A 144 7.93 13.97 -7.28
C LYS A 144 7.30 12.81 -8.04
N LEU A 145 7.23 11.63 -7.42
CA LEU A 145 6.58 10.45 -8.02
C LEU A 145 5.07 10.65 -8.16
N ALA A 146 4.39 11.00 -7.06
CA ALA A 146 2.94 11.13 -6.98
C ALA A 146 2.39 12.15 -8.00
N ARG A 147 3.10 13.27 -8.17
CA ARG A 147 2.67 14.39 -9.02
C ARG A 147 3.18 14.33 -10.45
N ARG A 148 3.83 13.25 -10.88
CA ARG A 148 4.45 13.13 -12.22
C ARG A 148 3.51 13.47 -13.39
N PHE A 149 2.20 13.34 -13.22
CA PHE A 149 1.18 13.61 -14.24
C PHE A 149 0.22 14.75 -13.87
N ILE A 150 0.49 15.48 -12.80
CA ILE A 150 -0.33 16.61 -12.37
C ILE A 150 0.30 17.86 -12.99
N ALA A 151 -0.44 18.54 -13.87
CA ALA A 151 -0.05 19.85 -14.37
C ALA A 151 -0.04 20.87 -13.22
N ASP A 152 0.98 21.72 -13.22
CA ASP A 152 1.10 22.86 -12.30
C ASP A 152 0.07 23.95 -12.62
#